data_AF-A0A7V4MU25-F1
#
_entry.id   AF-A0A7V4MU25-F1
#
_cell.length_a   1.000
_cell.length_b   1.000
_cell.length_c   1.000
_cell.angle_alpha   90.00
_cell.angle_beta   90.00
_cell.angle_gamma   90.00
#
_symmetry.space_group_name_H-M   'P 1'
#
loop_
_entity.id
_entity.type
_entity.pdbx_description
1 polymer ?
#
loop_
_entity_poly.entity_id
_entity_poly.type
_entity_poly.pdbx_seq_one_letter_code
_entity_poly.pdbx_strand_id
1 'polypeptide(L)'
;MVSMVVILVLTVCALAFVMLPLARRSDRWESDVAVLSGANPSQGWPVSRSDLLMRRDALYAMLQDAEFDHQMGKLGGSDYQALRARVMREAASVLKQLDRLMPETEAAVDREIEQAVARKRMLAPDQRVQGLPEATLKAVEDELAALIRHADASAHTAGLACP
;
A
#
# COMPACT_ATOMS: atom_id res chain seq x y z
N MET A 1 -42.84 -26.38 -8.37
CA MET A 1 -42.86 -25.16 -9.22
C MET A 1 -42.12 -24.01 -8.54
N VAL A 2 -42.51 -23.61 -7.32
CA VAL A 2 -41.84 -22.56 -6.52
C VAL A 2 -40.34 -22.80 -6.35
N SER A 3 -39.91 -24.00 -5.96
CA SER A 3 -38.48 -24.29 -5.77
C SER A 3 -37.64 -24.19 -7.04
N MET A 4 -38.21 -24.50 -8.22
CA MET A 4 -37.47 -24.33 -9.49
C MET A 4 -37.29 -22.87 -9.87
N VAL A 5 -38.29 -22.03 -9.57
CA VAL A 5 -38.21 -20.58 -9.78
C VAL A 5 -37.17 -19.97 -8.85
N VAL A 6 -37.13 -20.39 -7.58
CA VAL A 6 -36.12 -19.90 -6.62
C VAL A 6 -34.70 -20.25 -7.07
N ILE A 7 -34.47 -21.50 -7.50
CA ILE A 7 -33.15 -21.94 -7.96
C ILE A 7 -32.72 -21.16 -9.22
N LEU A 8 -33.63 -20.96 -10.18
CA LEU A 8 -33.37 -20.19 -11.40
C LEU A 8 -32.99 -18.73 -11.08
N VAL A 9 -33.73 -18.08 -10.20
CA VAL A 9 -33.46 -16.69 -9.79
C VAL A 9 -32.10 -16.58 -9.11
N LEU A 10 -31.79 -17.50 -8.20
CA LEU A 10 -30.50 -17.50 -7.49
C LEU A 10 -29.32 -17.71 -8.43
N THR A 11 -29.45 -18.62 -9.42
CA THR A 11 -28.39 -18.83 -10.42
C THR A 11 -28.19 -17.63 -11.31
N VAL A 12 -29.26 -17.00 -11.79
CA VAL A 12 -29.18 -15.77 -12.60
C VAL A 12 -28.56 -14.62 -11.80
N CYS A 13 -28.96 -14.43 -10.53
CA CYS A 13 -28.38 -13.42 -9.66
C CYS A 13 -26.89 -13.66 -9.39
N ALA A 14 -26.49 -14.91 -9.14
CA ALA A 14 -25.08 -15.27 -8.95
C ALA A 14 -24.25 -15.00 -10.21
N LEU A 15 -24.76 -15.40 -11.39
CA LEU A 15 -24.13 -15.13 -12.68
C LEU A 15 -24.01 -13.62 -12.94
N ALA A 16 -25.07 -12.85 -12.68
CA ALA A 16 -25.06 -11.40 -12.81
C ALA A 16 -24.03 -10.77 -11.86
N PHE A 17 -23.94 -11.23 -10.62
CA PHE A 17 -22.96 -10.75 -9.64
C PHE A 17 -21.52 -11.04 -10.05
N VAL A 18 -21.27 -12.18 -10.70
CA VAL A 18 -19.93 -12.55 -11.23
C VAL A 18 -19.62 -11.83 -12.55
N MET A 19 -20.61 -11.57 -13.41
CA MET A 19 -20.42 -10.84 -14.66
C MET A 19 -20.33 -9.32 -14.46
N LEU A 20 -20.96 -8.75 -13.43
CA LEU A 20 -20.90 -7.31 -13.13
C LEU A 20 -19.46 -6.78 -12.91
N PRO A 21 -18.54 -7.44 -12.19
CA PRO A 21 -17.17 -6.96 -12.05
C PRO A 21 -16.37 -7.09 -13.35
N LEU A 22 -16.77 -7.97 -14.27
CA LEU A 22 -16.15 -8.09 -15.60
C LEU A 22 -16.66 -7.03 -16.58
N ALA A 23 -17.98 -6.76 -16.59
CA ALA A 23 -18.59 -5.77 -17.47
C ALA A 23 -18.25 -4.33 -17.09
N ARG A 24 -18.03 -4.04 -15.79
CA ARG A 24 -17.50 -2.72 -15.37
C ARG A 24 -16.04 -2.48 -15.77
N ARG A 25 -15.38 -3.46 -16.40
CA ARG A 25 -14.05 -3.33 -17.02
C ARG A 25 -14.12 -2.94 -18.51
N SER A 26 -15.30 -2.95 -19.15
CA SER A 26 -15.46 -2.63 -20.58
C SER A 26 -15.58 -1.14 -20.90
N ASP A 27 -15.77 -0.26 -19.91
CA ASP A 27 -15.83 1.19 -20.14
C ASP A 27 -14.46 1.80 -20.52
N ARG A 28 -13.39 0.99 -20.54
CA ARG A 28 -12.07 1.38 -21.06
C ARG A 28 -11.87 1.08 -22.55
N TRP A 29 -12.83 0.44 -23.22
CA TRP A 29 -12.70 0.09 -24.64
C TRP A 29 -13.01 1.27 -25.60
N GLU A 30 -13.64 2.34 -25.11
CA GLU A 30 -13.98 3.50 -25.94
C GLU A 30 -12.86 4.56 -25.99
N SER A 31 -11.83 4.45 -25.15
CA SER A 31 -10.72 5.41 -25.11
C SER A 31 -9.65 5.18 -26.19
N ASP A 32 -9.64 4.00 -26.84
CA ASP A 32 -8.59 3.59 -27.79
C ASP A 32 -8.86 4.05 -29.24
N VAL A 33 -10.06 4.56 -29.57
CA VAL A 33 -10.35 5.00 -30.95
C VAL A 33 -9.82 6.40 -31.29
N ALA A 34 -9.28 7.15 -30.31
CA ALA A 34 -8.65 8.45 -30.54
C ALA A 34 -7.13 8.36 -30.83
N VAL A 35 -6.50 7.22 -30.56
CA VAL A 35 -5.03 7.02 -30.72
C VAL A 35 -4.65 6.59 -32.16
N LEU A 36 -5.64 6.30 -33.02
CA LEU A 36 -5.42 5.98 -34.44
C LEU A 36 -5.07 7.21 -35.31
N SER A 37 -5.03 8.42 -34.72
CA SER A 37 -4.60 9.64 -35.38
C SER A 37 -3.17 10.02 -34.96
N GLY A 38 -2.19 9.25 -35.46
CA GLY A 38 -0.83 9.76 -35.72
C GLY A 38 0.16 9.87 -34.55
N ALA A 39 0.62 8.74 -33.99
CA ALA A 39 1.88 8.72 -33.22
C ALA A 39 2.69 7.42 -33.42
N ASN A 40 3.73 7.53 -34.26
CA ASN A 40 5.01 6.82 -34.30
C ASN A 40 5.13 5.38 -33.68
N PRO A 41 5.33 4.32 -34.48
CA PRO A 41 5.46 2.92 -34.03
C PRO A 41 6.85 2.53 -33.48
N SER A 42 7.57 3.44 -32.81
CA SER A 42 8.93 3.17 -32.28
C SER A 42 9.11 3.37 -30.77
N GLN A 43 8.04 3.51 -29.99
CA GLN A 43 8.14 3.50 -28.53
C GLN A 43 7.42 2.28 -27.97
N GLY A 44 8.18 1.38 -27.34
CA GLY A 44 7.63 0.26 -26.60
C GLY A 44 6.55 0.76 -25.65
N TRP A 45 5.37 0.14 -25.70
CA TRP A 45 4.21 0.57 -24.94
C TRP A 45 4.60 0.88 -23.48
N PRO A 46 4.34 2.09 -22.97
CA PRO A 46 4.55 2.38 -21.56
C PRO A 46 3.70 1.39 -20.77
N VAL A 47 4.34 0.57 -19.93
CA VAL A 47 3.66 -0.39 -19.06
C VAL A 47 2.60 0.39 -18.28
N SER A 48 1.33 0.14 -18.59
CA SER A 48 0.24 0.91 -18.01
C SER A 48 0.12 0.56 -16.53
N ARG A 49 -0.25 1.54 -15.69
CA ARG A 49 -0.67 1.28 -14.29
C ARG A 49 -1.67 0.13 -14.21
N SER A 50 -2.55 0.04 -15.21
CA SER A 50 -3.55 -1.02 -15.26
C SER A 50 -2.99 -2.41 -15.55
N ASP A 51 -1.91 -2.50 -16.33
CA ASP A 51 -1.22 -3.76 -16.61
C ASP A 51 -0.52 -4.25 -15.34
N LEU A 52 0.07 -3.34 -14.57
CA LEU A 52 0.66 -3.65 -13.26
C LEU A 52 -0.39 -4.11 -12.24
N LEU A 53 -1.58 -3.50 -12.24
CA LEU A 53 -2.70 -3.97 -11.41
C LEU A 53 -3.17 -5.37 -11.82
N MET A 54 -3.25 -5.66 -13.12
CA MET A 54 -3.54 -7.01 -13.61
C MET A 54 -2.49 -8.02 -13.18
N ARG A 55 -1.20 -7.65 -13.29
CA ARG A 55 -0.08 -8.50 -12.86
C ARG A 55 -0.16 -8.80 -11.36
N ARG A 56 -0.47 -7.78 -10.55
CA ARG A 56 -0.67 -7.93 -9.10
C ARG A 56 -1.78 -8.94 -8.80
N ASP A 57 -2.93 -8.79 -9.45
CA ASP A 57 -4.08 -9.68 -9.22
C ASP A 57 -3.77 -11.13 -9.61
N ALA A 58 -3.05 -11.33 -10.72
CA ALA A 58 -2.60 -12.65 -11.14
C ALA A 58 -1.64 -13.28 -10.11
N LEU A 59 -0.69 -12.51 -9.57
CA LEU A 59 0.24 -13.01 -8.55
C LEU A 59 -0.46 -13.36 -7.24
N TYR A 60 -1.50 -12.61 -6.86
CA TYR A 60 -2.32 -12.96 -5.69
C TYR A 60 -3.12 -14.24 -5.91
N ALA A 61 -3.73 -14.41 -7.08
CA ALA A 61 -4.42 -15.65 -7.43
C ALA A 61 -3.46 -16.85 -7.38
N MET A 62 -2.26 -16.73 -7.95
CA MET A 62 -1.23 -17.77 -7.88
C MET A 62 -0.82 -18.11 -6.44
N LEU A 63 -0.71 -17.13 -5.56
CA LEU A 63 -0.38 -17.36 -4.16
C LEU A 63 -1.51 -18.11 -3.43
N GLN A 64 -2.76 -17.75 -3.72
CA GLN A 64 -3.93 -18.41 -3.17
C GLN A 64 -4.06 -19.86 -3.65
N ASP A 65 -3.83 -20.10 -4.95
CA ASP A 65 -3.85 -21.45 -5.51
C ASP A 65 -2.74 -22.32 -4.92
N ALA A 66 -1.52 -21.78 -4.75
CA ALA A 66 -0.42 -22.49 -4.12
C ALA A 66 -0.70 -22.87 -2.66
N GLU A 67 -1.36 -21.99 -1.91
CA GLU A 67 -1.80 -22.25 -0.54
C GLU A 67 -2.84 -23.37 -0.51
N PHE A 68 -3.81 -23.32 -1.42
CA PHE A 68 -4.85 -24.34 -1.52
C PHE A 68 -4.27 -25.71 -1.88
N ASP A 69 -3.36 -25.77 -2.85
CA ASP A 69 -2.69 -27.00 -3.24
C ASP A 69 -1.85 -27.59 -2.09
N HIS A 70 -1.21 -26.74 -1.27
CA HIS A 70 -0.49 -27.18 -0.07
C HIS A 70 -1.46 -27.73 0.99
N GLN A 71 -2.57 -27.04 1.27
CA GLN A 71 -3.59 -27.51 2.22
C GLN A 71 -4.25 -28.83 1.78
N MET A 72 -4.38 -29.05 0.47
CA MET A 72 -4.86 -30.30 -0.10
C MET A 72 -3.81 -31.43 -0.11
N GLY A 73 -2.56 -31.13 0.29
CA GLY A 73 -1.45 -32.08 0.24
C GLY A 73 -0.98 -32.40 -1.19
N LYS A 74 -1.39 -31.63 -2.20
CA LYS A 74 -0.93 -31.75 -3.59
C LYS A 74 0.47 -31.18 -3.79
N LEU A 75 0.87 -30.25 -2.93
CA LEU A 75 2.18 -29.60 -2.95
C LEU A 75 2.93 -29.86 -1.65
N GLY A 76 4.18 -30.35 -1.75
CA GLY A 76 5.04 -30.57 -0.60
C GLY A 76 5.47 -29.25 0.06
N GLY A 77 5.77 -29.28 1.36
CA GLY A 77 6.12 -28.06 2.11
C GLY A 77 7.35 -27.32 1.56
N SER A 78 8.38 -28.02 1.10
CA SER A 78 9.57 -27.39 0.48
C SER A 78 9.21 -26.64 -0.80
N ASP A 79 8.39 -27.27 -1.64
CA ASP A 79 8.02 -26.76 -2.97
C ASP A 79 7.08 -25.57 -2.85
N TYR A 80 6.14 -25.64 -1.91
CA TYR A 80 5.29 -24.53 -1.52
C TYR A 80 6.11 -23.31 -1.08
N GLN A 81 7.09 -23.49 -0.17
CA GLN A 81 7.90 -22.38 0.31
C GLN A 81 8.75 -21.76 -0.80
N ALA A 82 9.32 -22.57 -1.69
CA ALA A 82 10.08 -22.09 -2.84
C ALA A 82 9.21 -21.29 -3.82
N LEU A 83 8.01 -21.80 -4.14
CA LEU A 83 7.05 -21.13 -5.00
C LEU A 83 6.56 -19.81 -4.38
N ARG A 84 6.15 -19.85 -3.11
CA ARG A 84 5.71 -18.67 -2.35
C ARG A 84 6.76 -17.58 -2.32
N ALA A 85 8.02 -17.92 -2.03
CA ALA A 85 9.12 -16.95 -2.01
C ALA A 85 9.38 -16.32 -3.38
N ARG A 86 9.20 -17.07 -4.47
CA ARG A 86 9.31 -16.53 -5.83
C ARG A 86 8.16 -15.57 -6.15
N VAL A 87 6.91 -16.00 -5.92
CA VAL A 87 5.71 -15.18 -6.18
C VAL A 87 5.72 -13.91 -5.35
N MET A 88 6.12 -13.98 -4.07
CA MET A 88 6.25 -12.79 -3.21
C MET A 88 7.29 -11.79 -3.70
N ARG A 89 8.44 -12.26 -4.19
CA ARG A 89 9.46 -11.37 -4.77
C ARG A 89 8.94 -10.65 -6.01
N GLU A 90 8.20 -11.36 -6.87
CA GLU A 90 7.59 -10.75 -8.05
C GLU A 90 6.50 -9.75 -7.67
N ALA A 91 5.64 -10.11 -6.70
CA ALA A 91 4.61 -9.20 -6.19
C ALA A 91 5.22 -7.92 -5.61
N ALA A 92 6.25 -8.02 -4.78
CA ALA A 92 6.96 -6.87 -4.23
C ALA A 92 7.52 -5.94 -5.32
N SER A 93 8.06 -6.52 -6.41
CA SER A 93 8.54 -5.74 -7.56
C SER A 93 7.41 -4.99 -8.27
N VAL A 94 6.25 -5.63 -8.46
CA VAL A 94 5.07 -5.02 -9.09
C VAL A 94 4.49 -3.91 -8.23
N LEU A 95 4.36 -4.12 -6.92
CA LEU A 95 3.90 -3.08 -5.99
C LEU A 95 4.83 -1.86 -6.02
N LYS A 96 6.15 -2.07 -5.98
CA LYS A 96 7.12 -0.97 -6.08
C LYS A 96 7.00 -0.19 -7.39
N GLN A 97 6.64 -0.84 -8.48
CA GLN A 97 6.39 -0.17 -9.76
C GLN A 97 5.08 0.64 -9.72
N LEU A 98 4.03 0.12 -9.05
CA LEU A 98 2.79 0.86 -8.83
C LEU A 98 2.99 2.10 -7.97
N ASP A 99 3.78 2.00 -6.90
CA ASP A 99 4.09 3.12 -6.00
C ASP A 99 4.77 4.26 -6.76
N ARG A 100 5.71 3.92 -7.67
CA ARG A 100 6.38 4.90 -8.54
C ARG A 100 5.44 5.60 -9.52
N LEU A 101 4.28 5.02 -9.82
CA LEU A 101 3.25 5.61 -10.67
C LEU A 101 2.18 6.36 -9.88
N MET A 102 2.26 6.38 -8.54
CA MET A 102 1.36 7.13 -7.64
C MET A 102 1.92 8.45 -7.02
N PRO A 103 3.05 9.05 -7.46
CA PRO A 103 3.67 10.17 -6.75
C PRO A 103 2.78 11.42 -6.71
N GLU A 104 1.84 11.56 -7.66
CA GLU A 104 0.92 12.72 -7.70
C GLU A 104 -0.05 12.73 -6.51
N THR A 105 -0.45 11.57 -6.01
CA THR A 105 -1.36 11.47 -4.85
C THR A 105 -0.62 11.79 -3.55
N GLU A 106 0.60 11.28 -3.39
CA GLU A 106 1.45 11.60 -2.23
C GLU A 106 1.81 13.08 -2.20
N ALA A 107 2.25 13.66 -3.32
CA ALA A 107 2.56 15.08 -3.39
C ALA A 107 1.33 15.99 -3.21
N ALA A 108 0.12 15.52 -3.55
CA ALA A 108 -1.12 16.25 -3.25
C ALA A 108 -1.45 16.19 -1.75
N VAL A 109 -1.32 15.02 -1.12
CA VAL A 109 -1.52 14.82 0.32
C VAL A 109 -0.51 15.61 1.13
N ASP A 110 0.78 15.60 0.76
CA ASP A 110 1.83 16.37 1.44
C ASP A 110 1.54 17.87 1.40
N ARG A 111 1.13 18.38 0.23
CA ARG A 111 0.71 19.80 0.09
C ARG A 111 -0.49 20.12 0.97
N GLU A 112 -1.47 19.23 1.05
CA GLU A 112 -2.63 19.42 1.92
C GLU A 112 -2.23 19.45 3.40
N ILE A 113 -1.32 18.56 3.81
CA ILE A 113 -0.77 18.51 5.18
C ILE A 113 -0.01 19.81 5.49
N GLU A 114 0.88 20.25 4.60
CA GLU A 114 1.64 21.51 4.77
C GLU A 114 0.71 22.71 4.95
N GLN A 115 -0.34 22.80 4.13
CA GLN A 115 -1.35 23.86 4.25
C GLN A 115 -2.12 23.76 5.57
N ALA A 116 -2.48 22.56 6.01
CA ALA A 116 -3.18 22.36 7.28
C ALA A 116 -2.29 22.74 8.48
N VAL A 117 -1.00 22.39 8.45
CA VAL A 117 -0.02 22.77 9.47
C VAL A 117 0.20 24.28 9.47
N ALA A 118 0.33 24.92 8.29
CA ALA A 118 0.45 26.37 8.18
C ALA A 118 -0.77 27.08 8.76
N ARG A 119 -1.99 26.64 8.43
CA ARG A 119 -3.23 27.16 9.02
C ARG A 119 -3.23 27.06 10.55
N LYS A 120 -2.83 25.91 11.10
CA LYS A 120 -2.75 25.72 12.56
C LYS A 120 -1.70 26.62 13.21
N ARG A 121 -0.54 26.83 12.58
CA ARG A 121 0.51 27.73 13.06
C ARG A 121 0.09 29.21 13.01
N MET A 122 -0.72 29.59 12.03
CA MET A 122 -1.26 30.96 11.95
C MET A 122 -2.36 31.21 12.98
N LEU A 123 -3.21 30.20 13.26
CA LEU A 123 -4.31 30.32 14.21
C LEU A 123 -3.87 30.17 15.69
N ALA A 124 -2.73 29.52 15.91
CA ALA A 124 -2.05 29.44 17.19
C ALA A 124 -0.56 29.74 16.96
N PRO A 125 -0.14 31.03 16.95
CA PRO A 125 1.26 31.33 17.26
C PRO A 125 1.58 30.64 18.59
N ASP A 126 2.81 30.18 18.74
CA ASP A 126 3.30 29.35 19.84
C ASP A 126 3.16 29.99 21.24
N GLN A 127 1.93 30.24 21.67
CA GLN A 127 1.56 30.82 22.96
C GLN A 127 1.82 29.83 24.10
N ARG A 128 1.91 28.53 23.79
CA ARG A 128 2.27 27.53 24.80
C ARG A 128 3.71 27.71 25.25
N VAL A 129 4.66 28.03 24.36
CA VAL A 129 6.06 28.26 24.76
C VAL A 129 6.31 29.71 25.16
N GLN A 130 5.66 30.69 24.50
CA GLN A 130 5.89 32.12 24.76
C GLN A 130 5.37 32.61 26.13
N GLY A 131 4.46 31.88 26.78
CA GLY A 131 3.95 32.21 28.12
C GLY A 131 4.57 31.41 29.26
N LEU A 132 5.54 30.51 28.97
CA LEU A 132 6.16 29.70 30.02
C LEU A 132 7.15 30.55 30.83
N PRO A 133 7.07 30.57 32.17
CA PRO A 133 8.10 31.18 33.00
C PRO A 133 9.47 30.61 32.66
N GLU A 134 10.51 31.45 32.59
CA GLU A 134 11.89 31.02 32.29
C GLU A 134 12.36 29.89 33.22
N ALA A 135 11.86 29.87 34.46
CA ALA A 135 12.09 28.81 35.44
C ALA A 135 11.57 27.44 35.01
N THR A 136 10.42 27.36 34.33
CA THR A 136 9.87 26.07 33.87
C THR A 136 10.62 25.55 32.66
N LEU A 137 11.08 26.44 31.78
CA LEU A 137 11.93 26.04 30.65
C LEU A 137 13.24 25.45 31.15
N LYS A 138 13.88 26.11 32.12
CA LYS A 138 15.11 25.63 32.75
C LYS A 138 14.93 24.29 33.48
N ALA A 139 13.82 24.10 34.18
CA ALA A 139 13.52 22.83 34.84
C ALA A 139 13.39 21.66 33.85
N VAL A 140 12.76 21.91 32.68
CA VAL A 140 12.65 20.91 31.61
C VAL A 140 14.01 20.62 30.98
N GLU A 141 14.85 21.63 30.78
CA GLU A 141 16.23 21.46 30.28
C GLU A 141 17.08 20.62 31.23
N ASP A 142 16.98 20.87 32.53
CA ASP A 142 17.69 20.12 33.56
C ASP A 142 17.23 18.65 33.61
N GLU A 143 15.93 18.39 33.47
CA GLU A 143 15.35 17.05 33.41
C GLU A 143 15.79 16.29 32.14
N LEU A 144 15.80 16.97 30.99
CA LEU A 144 16.29 16.40 29.73
C LEU A 144 17.79 16.05 29.82
N ALA A 145 18.60 16.92 30.40
CA ALA A 145 20.02 16.66 30.61
C ALA A 145 20.26 15.46 31.54
N ALA A 146 19.40 15.24 32.54
CA ALA A 146 19.45 14.05 33.38
C ALA A 146 19.11 12.78 32.60
N LEU A 147 18.07 12.82 31.76
CA LEU A 147 17.67 11.68 30.92
C LEU A 147 18.73 11.29 29.90
N ILE A 148 19.38 12.27 29.26
CA ILE A 148 20.48 12.00 28.31
C ILE A 148 21.66 11.32 29.03
N ARG A 149 22.05 11.82 30.22
CA ARG A 149 23.12 11.18 31.03
C ARG A 149 22.77 9.75 31.43
N HIS A 150 21.52 9.48 31.79
CA HIS A 150 21.08 8.12 32.11
C HIS A 150 21.10 7.19 30.89
N ALA A 151 20.72 7.69 29.71
CA ALA A 151 20.78 6.94 28.46
C ALA A 151 22.23 6.58 28.10
N ASP A 152 23.17 7.54 28.19
CA ASP A 152 24.59 7.31 27.91
C ASP A 152 25.23 6.33 28.89
N ALA A 153 24.87 6.40 30.18
CA ALA A 153 25.33 5.45 31.19
C ALA A 153 24.78 4.02 30.94
N SER A 154 23.53 3.89 30.49
CA SER A 154 22.94 2.60 30.10
C SER A 154 23.60 2.01 28.84
N ALA A 155 23.97 2.87 27.89
CA ALA A 155 24.67 2.44 26.67
C ALA A 155 26.11 1.97 26.98
N HIS A 156 26.80 2.62 27.92
CA HIS A 156 28.14 2.22 28.34
C HIS A 156 28.16 0.89 29.12
N THR A 157 27.11 0.62 29.90
CA THR A 157 26.96 -0.65 30.63
C THR A 157 26.52 -1.80 29.72
N ALA A 158 25.71 -1.54 28.68
CA ALA A 158 25.40 -2.52 27.65
C ALA A 158 26.61 -2.89 26.77
N GLY A 159 27.56 -1.97 26.55
CA GLY A 159 28.79 -2.24 25.80
C GLY A 159 29.85 -3.07 26.53
N LEU A 160 29.76 -3.16 27.87
CA LEU A 160 30.65 -3.99 28.71
C LEU A 160 30.10 -5.39 28.99
N ALA A 161 28.92 -5.72 28.45
CA ALA A 161 28.25 -7.01 28.62
C ALA A 161 28.05 -7.72 27.26
N CYS A 162 29.14 -7.90 26.51
CA CYS A 162 29.25 -8.93 25.47
C CYS A 162 30.56 -9.71 25.71
N PRO A 163 30.53 -11.05 25.58
CA PRO A 163 31.49 -12.00 26.16
C PRO A 163 32.90 -11.96 25.56
#